data_AF-A0A392QZC0-F1
#
_entry.id   AF-A0A392QZC0-F1
#
_cell.length_a   1.000
_cell.length_b   1.000
_cell.length_c   1.000
_cell.angle_alpha   90.00
_cell.angle_beta   90.00
_cell.angle_gamma   90.00
#
_symmetry.space_group_name_H-M   'P 1'
#
loop_
_entity.id
_entity.type
_entity.pdbx_description
1 polymer ?
#
loop_
_entity_poly.entity_id
_entity_poly.type
_entity_poly.pdbx_seq_one_letter_code
_entity_poly.pdbx_strand_id
1 'polypeptide(L)'
;MADGTHWPGTWISASSEHAKGDHAGILQVMLKPPSPDPLMGSEDDKVIDFSTVDTRLPMLVYVSREKRPGYDHNKKAGAMNALVRASAILSNGPFILNLD
;
A
#
# COMPACT_ATOMS: atom_id res chain seq x y z
N MET A 1 7.29 -8.71 -10.60
CA MET A 1 5.96 -8.11 -10.82
C MET A 1 5.13 -9.05 -11.69
N ALA A 2 3.81 -8.88 -11.76
CA ALA A 2 2.93 -9.78 -12.52
C ALA A 2 3.27 -9.81 -14.03
N ASP A 3 3.91 -8.74 -14.52
CA ASP A 3 4.46 -8.59 -15.88
C ASP A 3 5.87 -9.16 -16.04
N GLY A 4 6.41 -9.87 -15.04
CA GLY A 4 7.77 -10.43 -15.05
C GLY A 4 8.89 -9.42 -14.76
N THR A 5 8.58 -8.14 -14.58
CA THR A 5 9.60 -7.13 -14.25
C THR A 5 10.13 -7.31 -12.83
N HIS A 6 11.37 -6.85 -12.58
CA HIS A 6 11.99 -6.90 -11.27
C HIS A 6 11.20 -6.07 -10.25
N TRP A 7 10.97 -6.63 -9.05
CA TRP A 7 10.35 -5.88 -7.96
C TRP A 7 11.41 -5.05 -7.22
N PRO A 8 11.30 -3.71 -7.15
CA PRO A 8 12.30 -2.88 -6.46
C PRO A 8 12.37 -3.12 -4.94
N GLY A 9 11.49 -3.91 -4.34
CA GLY A 9 11.58 -4.27 -2.92
C GLY A 9 12.30 -5.59 -2.64
N THR A 10 12.83 -6.29 -3.65
CA THR A 10 13.68 -7.48 -3.43
C THR A 10 15.17 -7.17 -3.50
N TRP A 11 15.93 -7.78 -2.60
CA TRP A 11 17.40 -7.61 -2.47
C TRP A 11 18.17 -8.83 -2.97
N ILE A 12 17.59 -9.62 -3.90
CA ILE A 12 18.16 -10.91 -4.34
C ILE A 12 19.52 -10.69 -5.03
N SER A 13 19.66 -9.59 -5.77
CA SER A 13 20.92 -9.16 -6.37
C SER A 13 21.26 -7.78 -5.82
N ALA A 14 22.23 -7.71 -4.90
CA ALA A 14 22.65 -6.46 -4.29
C ALA A 14 23.47 -5.62 -5.28
N SER A 15 23.25 -4.30 -5.30
CA SER A 15 24.06 -3.32 -6.00
C SER A 15 24.35 -2.12 -5.10
N SER A 16 25.23 -1.21 -5.55
CA SER A 16 25.36 0.10 -4.91
C SER A 16 23.98 0.78 -4.88
N GLU A 17 23.55 1.27 -3.72
CA GLU A 17 22.24 1.90 -3.47
C GLU A 17 21.02 0.95 -3.49
N HIS A 18 21.22 -0.38 -3.53
CA HIS A 18 20.13 -1.36 -3.52
C HIS A 18 20.56 -2.69 -2.88
N ALA A 19 20.38 -2.79 -1.56
CA ALA A 19 20.71 -3.94 -0.75
C ALA A 19 19.83 -4.01 0.51
N LYS A 20 19.95 -5.09 1.28
CA LYS A 20 19.24 -5.22 2.56
C LYS A 20 19.63 -4.08 3.50
N GLY A 21 18.69 -3.17 3.77
CA GLY A 21 18.92 -2.01 4.63
C GLY A 21 19.43 -0.76 3.91
N ASP A 22 19.63 -0.83 2.59
CA ASP A 22 20.04 0.28 1.73
C ASP A 22 19.17 0.28 0.47
N HIS A 23 18.10 1.07 0.46
CA HIS A 23 17.11 1.04 -0.60
C HIS A 23 16.22 2.26 -0.60
N ALA A 24 15.80 2.66 -1.79
CA ALA A 24 14.81 3.71 -1.99
C ALA A 24 13.43 3.33 -1.42
N GLY A 25 12.63 4.35 -1.12
CA GLY A 25 11.23 4.17 -0.77
C GLY A 25 10.41 3.68 -1.96
N ILE A 26 9.35 2.93 -1.68
CA ILE A 26 8.41 2.42 -2.68
C ILE A 26 7.02 2.88 -2.27
N LEU A 27 6.29 3.46 -3.22
CA LEU A 27 4.87 3.75 -3.07
C LEU A 27 4.15 3.17 -4.28
N GLN A 28 3.25 2.23 -4.05
CA GLN A 28 2.48 1.60 -5.11
C GLN A 28 1.00 1.61 -4.75
N VAL A 29 0.19 2.22 -5.62
CA VAL A 29 -1.27 2.12 -5.56
C VAL A 29 -1.68 0.78 -6.18
N MET A 30 -2.05 -0.18 -5.35
CA MET A 30 -2.49 -1.52 -5.78
C MET A 30 -3.94 -1.50 -6.25
N LEU A 31 -4.80 -0.80 -5.51
CA LEU A 31 -6.17 -0.52 -5.90
C LEU A 31 -6.34 1.00 -5.94
N LYS A 32 -6.80 1.52 -7.07
CA LYS A 32 -7.05 2.96 -7.24
C LYS A 32 -8.20 3.41 -6.33
N PRO A 33 -8.26 4.71 -5.99
CA PRO A 33 -9.46 5.28 -5.39
C PRO A 33 -10.71 4.87 -6.17
N PRO A 34 -11.77 4.42 -5.49
CA PRO A 34 -13.00 4.06 -6.16
C PRO A 34 -13.62 5.30 -6.86
N SER A 35 -14.33 5.06 -7.97
CA SER A 35 -15.20 6.07 -8.59
C SER A 35 -16.16 6.64 -7.54
N PRO A 36 -16.58 7.92 -7.59
CA PRO A 36 -17.61 8.44 -6.68
C PRO A 36 -18.96 7.71 -6.80
N ASP A 37 -19.28 7.18 -7.98
CA ASP A 37 -20.52 6.46 -8.23
C ASP A 37 -20.47 5.03 -7.67
N PRO A 38 -21.50 4.56 -6.95
CA PRO A 38 -21.58 3.19 -6.42
C PRO A 38 -21.54 2.12 -7.52
N LEU A 39 -20.94 0.97 -7.23
CA LEU A 39 -20.97 -0.21 -8.10
C LEU A 39 -21.77 -1.31 -7.41
N MET A 40 -23.02 -1.51 -7.85
CA MET A 40 -23.87 -2.57 -7.29
C MET A 40 -23.38 -3.95 -7.75
N GLY A 41 -23.48 -4.95 -6.87
CA GLY A 41 -23.11 -6.33 -7.18
C GLY A 41 -24.02 -6.96 -8.25
N SER A 42 -23.52 -7.98 -8.95
CA SER A 42 -24.34 -8.74 -9.91
C SER A 42 -25.15 -9.84 -9.21
N GLU A 43 -26.27 -10.23 -9.81
CA GLU A 43 -27.12 -11.33 -9.32
C GLU A 43 -26.51 -12.72 -9.62
N ASP A 44 -25.32 -12.79 -10.21
CA ASP A 44 -24.70 -14.06 -10.61
C ASP A 44 -24.17 -14.87 -9.42
N ASP A 45 -23.90 -14.21 -8.29
CA ASP A 45 -23.40 -14.86 -7.07
C ASP A 45 -24.55 -15.50 -6.27
N LYS A 46 -24.85 -16.76 -6.61
CA LYS A 46 -25.98 -17.52 -6.01
C LYS A 46 -25.84 -17.85 -4.53
N VAL A 47 -24.69 -17.55 -3.92
CA VAL A 47 -24.41 -17.85 -2.51
C VAL A 47 -24.76 -16.69 -1.59
N ILE A 48 -24.55 -15.45 -2.03
CA ILE A 48 -24.83 -14.23 -1.25
C ILE A 48 -25.31 -13.14 -2.22
N ASP A 49 -26.48 -12.55 -1.95
CA ASP A 49 -27.03 -11.46 -2.74
C ASP A 49 -26.32 -10.12 -2.46
N PHE A 50 -25.60 -9.62 -3.46
CA PHE A 50 -24.92 -8.31 -3.43
C PHE A 50 -25.62 -7.25 -4.30
N SER A 51 -26.81 -7.53 -4.85
CA SER A 51 -27.53 -6.61 -5.76
C SER A 51 -27.83 -5.25 -5.14
N THR A 52 -27.93 -5.19 -3.81
CA THR A 52 -28.19 -3.97 -3.03
C THR A 52 -26.96 -3.42 -2.31
N VAL A 53 -25.79 -4.03 -2.53
CA VAL A 53 -24.54 -3.70 -1.83
C VAL A 53 -23.59 -3.00 -2.80
N ASP A 54 -23.00 -1.90 -2.34
CA ASP A 54 -21.89 -1.27 -3.05
C ASP A 54 -20.62 -2.11 -2.91
N THR A 55 -20.18 -2.69 -4.02
CA THR A 55 -19.07 -3.65 -4.10
C THR A 55 -17.72 -2.99 -4.41
N ARG A 56 -17.65 -1.65 -4.42
CA ARG A 56 -16.39 -0.93 -4.62
C ARG A 56 -15.38 -1.30 -3.55
N LEU A 57 -14.16 -1.59 -3.99
CA LEU A 57 -13.04 -1.82 -3.09
C LEU A 57 -12.40 -0.48 -2.69
N PRO A 58 -11.94 -0.34 -1.43
CA PRO A 58 -11.22 0.83 -0.99
C PRO A 58 -9.84 0.93 -1.68
N MET A 59 -9.29 2.14 -1.72
CA MET A 59 -7.92 2.35 -2.16
C MET A 59 -6.96 1.52 -1.30
N LEU A 60 -6.08 0.76 -1.95
CA LEU A 60 -5.05 -0.02 -1.29
C LEU A 60 -3.69 0.47 -1.78
N VAL A 61 -2.87 0.94 -0.84
CA VAL A 61 -1.52 1.46 -1.13
C VAL A 61 -0.51 0.63 -0.36
N TYR A 62 0.48 0.12 -1.08
CA TYR A 62 1.68 -0.45 -0.50
C TYR A 62 2.74 0.64 -0.33
N VAL A 63 3.31 0.74 0.88
CA VAL A 63 4.38 1.68 1.18
C VAL A 63 5.57 0.94 1.81
N SER A 64 6.74 1.07 1.19
CA SER A 64 8.02 0.77 1.82
C SER A 64 8.79 2.08 2.03
N ARG A 65 9.39 2.24 3.21
CA ARG A 65 10.20 3.42 3.52
C ARG A 65 11.61 3.22 3.00
N GLU A 66 12.22 4.30 2.56
CA GLU A 66 13.66 4.34 2.32
C GLU A 66 14.43 3.98 3.60
N LYS A 67 15.50 3.22 3.45
CA LYS A 67 16.51 3.02 4.50
C LYS A 67 17.89 3.17 3.89
N ARG A 68 18.79 3.81 4.62
CA ARG A 68 20.19 4.00 4.25
C ARG A 68 21.10 3.59 5.42
N PRO A 69 22.29 3.05 5.14
CA PRO A 69 23.28 2.78 6.18
C PRO A 69 23.62 4.05 6.99
N GLY A 70 23.80 3.91 8.30
CA GLY A 70 24.11 5.03 9.18
C GLY A 70 22.90 5.83 9.70
N TYR A 71 21.68 5.53 9.24
CA TYR A 71 20.46 6.18 9.72
C TYR A 71 19.60 5.22 10.58
N ASP A 72 19.22 5.66 11.78
CA ASP A 72 18.25 4.91 12.60
C ASP A 72 16.84 5.02 12.02
N HIS A 73 16.22 3.87 11.78
CA HIS A 73 14.89 3.76 11.18
C HIS A 73 13.75 3.67 12.20
N ASN A 74 14.04 3.73 13.51
CA ASN A 74 13.07 3.81 14.60
C ASN A 74 12.05 2.66 14.63
N LYS A 75 12.45 1.48 14.15
CA LYS A 75 11.64 0.22 14.15
C LYS A 75 10.16 0.48 13.75
N LYS A 76 9.21 0.05 14.60
CA LYS A 76 7.74 0.17 14.39
C LYS A 76 7.25 1.61 14.48
N ALA A 77 7.79 2.41 15.41
CA ALA A 77 7.41 3.83 15.55
C ALA A 77 7.71 4.62 14.26
N GLY A 78 8.89 4.40 13.67
CA GLY A 78 9.23 5.02 12.39
C GLY A 78 8.32 4.56 11.24
N ALA A 79 7.87 3.30 11.26
CA ALA A 79 6.96 2.76 10.24
C ALA A 79 5.60 3.45 10.31
N MET A 80 5.03 3.51 11.52
CA MET A 80 3.76 4.19 11.76
C MET A 80 3.83 5.68 11.38
N ASN A 81 4.88 6.40 11.81
CA ASN A 81 5.02 7.82 11.50
C ASN A 81 5.10 8.10 9.99
N ALA A 82 5.74 7.23 9.21
CA ALA A 82 5.76 7.39 7.76
C ALA A 82 4.40 7.10 7.13
N LEU A 83 3.66 6.10 7.63
CA LEU A 83 2.30 5.81 7.17
C LEU A 83 1.36 6.99 7.43
N VAL A 84 1.46 7.64 8.60
CA VAL A 84 0.69 8.87 8.89
C VAL A 84 1.00 9.97 7.86
N ARG A 85 2.28 10.20 7.55
CA ARG A 85 2.68 11.22 6.55
C ARG A 85 2.22 10.87 5.14
N ALA A 86 2.33 9.61 4.74
CA ALA A 86 1.84 9.16 3.43
C ALA A 86 0.31 9.32 3.34
N SER A 87 -0.42 8.94 4.40
CA SER A 87 -1.87 9.08 4.48
C SER A 87 -2.32 10.53 4.35
N ALA A 88 -1.64 11.47 5.01
CA ALA A 88 -1.95 12.90 4.94
C ALA A 88 -1.96 13.47 3.51
N ILE A 89 -1.16 12.89 2.61
CA ILE A 89 -1.10 13.29 1.20
C ILE A 89 -2.08 12.49 0.33
N LEU A 90 -2.19 11.18 0.58
CA LEU A 90 -2.97 10.27 -0.29
C LEU A 90 -4.47 10.33 -0.06
N SER A 91 -4.92 10.39 1.21
CA SER A 91 -6.34 10.34 1.57
C SER A 91 -6.76 11.40 2.57
N ASN A 92 -5.82 11.93 3.36
CA ASN A 92 -6.05 12.89 4.43
C ASN A 92 -7.17 12.46 5.41
N GLY A 93 -7.19 11.17 5.77
CA GLY A 93 -8.19 10.61 6.66
C GLY A 93 -8.12 11.21 8.07
N PRO A 94 -9.26 11.60 8.69
CA PRO A 94 -9.28 12.22 10.01
C PRO A 94 -9.01 11.26 11.17
N PHE A 95 -9.18 9.96 10.92
CA PHE A 95 -8.96 8.89 11.90
C PHE A 95 -8.00 7.84 11.32
N ILE A 96 -7.18 7.26 12.18
CA ILE A 96 -6.23 6.21 11.81
C ILE A 96 -6.47 5.01 12.73
N LEU A 97 -6.75 3.85 12.12
CA LEU A 97 -6.82 2.58 12.80
C LEU A 97 -5.54 1.78 12.49
N ASN A 98 -4.76 1.46 13.52
CA ASN A 98 -3.56 0.63 13.39
C ASN A 98 -3.86 -0.81 13.82
N LEU A 99 -3.48 -1.78 12.99
CA LEU A 99 -3.61 -3.21 13.23
C LEU A 99 -2.20 -3.84 13.20
N ASP A 100 -1.99 -4.94 13.93
CA ASP A 100 -0.73 -5.70 13.98
C ASP A 100 -0.92 -7.11 13.40
#